data_AF-A0A2H5VF90-F1
#
_entry.id   AF-A0A2H5VF90-F1
#
_cell.length_a   1.000
_cell.length_b   1.000
_cell.length_c   1.000
_cell.angle_alpha   90.00
_cell.angle_beta   90.00
_cell.angle_gamma   90.00
#
_symmetry.space_group_name_H-M   'P 1'
#
loop_
_entity.id
_entity.type
_entity.pdbx_description
1 polymer ?
#
loop_
_entity_poly.entity_id
_entity_poly.type
_entity_poly.pdbx_seq_one_letter_code
_entity_poly.pdbx_strand_id
1 'polypeptide(L)'
;MRRRQKRDIEDYVSFAVLIIGLLFAAFIILILSRLQSGLIGIILAILAGALIVYWVKEARKIAREDLKIAQKWGYDIIKDKEFIIVVAEVPGPESEIKVSLLNNKLEIKGGNNFVRVIKVGKVKEITNYTYNNGILNVKLKRLSLSLGEKNPSNG
;
A
#
# COMPACT_ATOMS: atom_id res chain seq x y z
N MET A 1 -0.91 -6.78 38.01
CA MET A 1 0.35 -6.01 38.21
C MET A 1 1.34 -6.04 37.03
N ARG A 2 1.33 -7.05 36.12
CA ARG A 2 2.30 -7.16 34.99
C ARG A 2 2.24 -6.07 33.89
N ARG A 3 1.18 -5.26 33.80
CA ARG A 3 1.05 -4.19 32.80
C ARG A 3 1.75 -2.88 33.15
N ARG A 4 2.14 -2.66 34.42
CA ARG A 4 2.94 -1.46 34.80
C ARG A 4 4.41 -1.66 34.40
N GLN A 5 4.99 -2.80 34.76
CA GLN A 5 6.38 -3.14 34.47
C GLN A 5 6.76 -3.06 32.97
N LYS A 6 5.83 -3.40 32.06
CA LYS A 6 6.09 -3.32 30.61
C LYS A 6 6.20 -1.88 30.08
N ARG A 7 5.48 -0.91 30.68
CA ARG A 7 5.58 0.51 30.30
C ARG A 7 6.88 1.13 30.78
N ASP A 8 7.29 0.80 32.00
CA ASP A 8 8.55 1.30 32.56
C ASP A 8 9.74 0.87 31.66
N ILE A 9 9.75 -0.37 31.17
CA ILE A 9 10.79 -0.88 30.25
C ILE A 9 10.77 -0.15 28.89
N GLU A 10 9.60 0.14 28.34
CA GLU A 10 9.47 0.87 27.06
C GLU A 10 9.99 2.32 27.19
N ASP A 11 9.79 2.95 28.34
CA ASP A 11 10.30 4.29 28.65
C ASP A 11 11.83 4.28 28.82
N TYR A 12 12.38 3.29 29.53
CA TYR A 12 13.85 3.12 29.65
C TYR A 12 14.51 2.83 28.30
N VAL A 13 13.89 1.99 27.46
CA VAL A 13 14.42 1.67 26.12
C VAL A 13 14.40 2.92 25.24
N SER A 14 13.32 3.69 25.25
CA SER A 14 13.23 4.93 24.49
C SER A 14 14.27 5.95 24.94
N PHE A 15 14.47 6.08 26.25
CA PHE A 15 15.48 6.95 26.83
C PHE A 15 16.91 6.49 26.51
N ALA A 16 17.18 5.19 26.60
CA ALA A 16 18.47 4.60 26.26
C ALA A 16 18.81 4.79 24.77
N VAL A 17 17.83 4.60 23.87
CA VAL A 17 17.99 4.88 22.43
C VAL A 17 18.32 6.35 22.18
N LEU A 18 17.68 7.26 22.91
CA LEU A 18 17.92 8.70 22.80
C LEU A 18 19.35 9.08 23.24
N ILE A 19 19.81 8.53 24.38
CA ILE A 19 21.16 8.74 24.90
C ILE A 19 22.22 8.14 23.97
N ILE A 20 22.01 6.91 23.50
CA ILE A 20 22.94 6.23 22.58
C ILE A 20 23.03 7.00 21.27
N GLY A 21 21.92 7.47 20.71
CA GLY A 21 21.91 8.31 19.52
C GLY A 21 22.68 9.63 19.71
N LEU A 22 22.55 10.25 20.88
CA LEU A 22 23.27 11.48 21.23
C LEU A 22 24.78 11.23 21.33
N LEU A 23 25.19 10.14 21.98
CA LEU A 23 26.59 9.75 22.09
C LEU A 23 27.19 9.40 20.73
N PHE A 24 26.43 8.73 19.86
CA PHE A 24 26.87 8.39 18.52
C PHE A 24 27.06 9.65 17.66
N ALA A 25 26.14 10.62 17.77
CA ALA A 25 26.26 11.91 17.10
C ALA A 25 27.49 12.68 17.60
N ALA A 26 27.71 12.73 18.92
CA ALA A 26 28.89 13.37 19.51
C ALA A 26 30.19 12.69 19.07
N PHE A 27 30.20 11.36 18.98
CA PHE A 27 31.36 10.58 18.53
C PHE A 27 31.67 10.81 17.04
N ILE A 28 30.63 10.87 16.19
CA ILE A 28 30.77 11.22 14.78
C ILE A 28 31.32 12.64 14.63
N ILE A 29 30.83 13.61 15.41
CA ILE A 29 31.34 14.98 15.41
C ILE A 29 32.83 15.02 15.84
N LEU A 30 33.22 14.22 16.84
CA LEU A 30 34.60 14.11 17.32
C LEU A 30 35.54 13.52 16.25
N ILE A 31 35.10 12.50 15.53
CA ILE A 31 35.88 11.89 14.42
C ILE A 31 35.97 12.84 13.22
N LEU A 32 34.87 13.53 12.89
CA LEU A 32 34.84 14.55 11.83
C LEU A 32 35.75 15.74 12.17
N SER A 33 35.82 16.13 13.44
CA SER A 33 36.71 17.20 13.91
C SER A 33 38.20 16.85 13.74
N ARG A 34 38.55 15.56 13.66
CA ARG A 34 39.94 15.13 13.46
C ARG A 34 40.37 15.03 11.98
N LEU A 35 39.45 14.97 11.02
CA LEU A 35 39.80 14.54 9.66
C LEU A 35 40.14 15.64 8.65
N GLN A 36 39.64 16.87 8.72
CA GLN A 36 40.19 18.02 7.97
C GLN A 36 39.48 19.35 8.27
N SER A 37 40.25 20.34 8.72
CA SER A 37 40.04 21.79 8.51
C SER A 37 38.66 22.37 8.86
N GLY A 38 38.44 22.66 10.15
CA GLY A 38 37.57 23.72 10.68
C GLY A 38 36.15 23.86 10.11
N LEU A 39 36.01 24.45 8.91
CA LEU A 39 34.75 24.84 8.27
C LEU A 39 34.30 23.88 7.15
N ILE A 40 35.23 23.19 6.49
CA ILE A 40 34.93 22.33 5.33
C ILE A 40 34.14 21.10 5.78
N GLY A 41 34.51 20.49 6.92
CA GLY A 41 33.76 19.38 7.50
C GLY A 41 32.32 19.74 7.86
N ILE A 42 32.06 20.98 8.30
CA ILE A 42 30.72 21.46 8.64
C ILE A 42 29.88 21.63 7.37
N ILE A 43 30.44 22.24 6.33
CA ILE A 43 29.76 22.40 5.03
C ILE A 43 29.46 21.03 4.42
N LEU A 44 30.41 20.09 4.49
CA LEU A 44 30.23 18.73 4.00
C LEU A 44 29.17 17.97 4.79
N ALA A 45 29.11 18.14 6.12
CA ALA A 45 28.10 17.52 6.97
C ALA A 45 26.69 18.05 6.64
N ILE A 46 26.53 19.34 6.38
CA ILE A 46 25.25 19.94 5.97
C ILE A 46 24.82 19.40 4.60
N LEU A 47 25.74 19.34 3.64
CA LEU A 47 25.48 18.77 2.30
C LEU A 47 25.10 17.29 2.38
N ALA A 48 25.85 16.49 3.16
CA ALA A 48 25.55 15.08 3.38
C ALA A 48 24.20 14.88 4.06
N GLY A 49 23.87 15.72 5.06
CA GLY A 49 22.57 15.71 5.71
C GLY A 49 21.42 16.00 4.76
N ALA A 50 21.53 17.03 3.92
CA ALA A 50 20.53 17.36 2.91
C ALA A 50 20.33 16.21 1.91
N LEU A 51 21.43 15.57 1.49
CA LEU A 51 21.39 14.42 0.59
C LEU A 51 20.70 13.22 1.24
N ILE A 52 21.03 12.88 2.49
CA ILE A 52 20.37 11.81 3.23
C ILE A 52 18.86 12.09 3.38
N VAL A 53 18.48 13.34 3.71
CA VAL A 53 17.07 13.73 3.81
C VAL A 53 16.34 13.53 2.49
N TYR A 54 16.97 13.90 1.37
CA TYR A 54 16.41 13.68 0.03
C TYR A 54 16.21 12.19 -0.27
N TRP A 55 17.24 11.36 -0.07
CA TRP A 55 17.15 9.91 -0.30
C TRP A 55 16.13 9.23 0.61
N VAL A 56 16.06 9.60 1.89
CA VAL A 56 15.07 9.07 2.84
C VAL A 56 13.65 9.44 2.40
N LYS A 57 13.44 10.64 1.87
CA LYS A 57 12.13 11.08 1.38
C LYS A 57 11.70 10.27 0.16
N GLU A 58 12.59 10.04 -0.80
CA GLU A 58 12.28 9.25 -2.00
C GLU A 58 12.11 7.75 -1.67
N ALA A 59 12.97 7.19 -0.81
CA ALA A 59 12.82 5.81 -0.32
C ALA A 59 11.50 5.61 0.43
N ARG A 60 11.08 6.56 1.28
CA ARG A 60 9.77 6.52 1.94
C ARG A 60 8.62 6.65 0.95
N LYS A 61 8.78 7.35 -0.17
CA LYS A 61 7.74 7.52 -1.18
C LYS A 61 7.47 6.20 -1.90
N ILE A 62 8.52 5.52 -2.34
CA ILE A 62 8.44 4.18 -2.95
C ILE A 62 7.86 3.18 -1.95
N ALA A 63 8.39 3.14 -0.72
CA ALA A 63 7.87 2.25 0.32
C ALA A 63 6.40 2.52 0.66
N ARG A 64 5.91 3.76 0.60
CA ARG A 64 4.48 4.06 0.81
C ARG A 64 3.60 3.66 -0.36
N GLU A 65 4.13 3.66 -1.58
CA GLU A 65 3.42 3.14 -2.75
C GLU A 65 3.34 1.60 -2.69
N ASP A 66 4.42 0.93 -2.30
CA ASP A 66 4.46 -0.52 -2.14
C ASP A 66 3.69 -1.02 -0.91
N LEU A 67 3.71 -0.30 0.22
CA LEU A 67 2.91 -0.66 1.40
C LEU A 67 1.40 -0.49 1.16
N LYS A 68 0.98 0.40 0.25
CA LYS A 68 -0.41 0.45 -0.25
C LYS A 68 -0.77 -0.77 -1.11
N ILE A 69 0.23 -1.47 -1.65
CA ILE A 69 0.06 -2.69 -2.44
C ILE A 69 0.12 -3.93 -1.53
N ALA A 70 1.00 -3.96 -0.51
CA ALA A 70 1.21 -5.10 0.38
C ALA A 70 0.18 -5.24 1.52
N GLN A 71 -0.57 -4.18 1.88
CA GLN A 71 -1.74 -4.30 2.77
C GLN A 71 -3.03 -4.69 2.05
N LYS A 72 -2.99 -4.86 0.73
CA LYS A 72 -4.14 -5.41 0.00
C LYS A 72 -4.14 -6.90 0.24
N TRP A 73 -5.14 -7.33 0.99
CA TRP A 73 -5.76 -8.64 0.83
C TRP A 73 -5.50 -9.24 -0.56
N GLY A 74 -5.08 -10.51 -0.64
CA GLY A 74 -4.70 -11.18 -1.89
C GLY A 74 -5.80 -11.12 -2.94
N TYR A 75 -5.73 -10.10 -3.81
CA TYR A 75 -6.62 -9.93 -4.92
C TYR A 75 -5.85 -9.39 -6.13
N ASP A 76 -6.17 -9.94 -7.30
CA ASP A 76 -5.67 -9.52 -8.59
C ASP A 76 -6.80 -8.99 -9.46
N ILE A 77 -6.49 -7.97 -10.27
CA ILE A 77 -7.42 -7.40 -11.24
C ILE A 77 -6.81 -7.56 -12.63
N ILE A 78 -7.43 -8.40 -13.43
CA ILE A 78 -7.06 -8.64 -14.83
C ILE A 78 -8.01 -7.81 -15.69
N LYS A 79 -7.44 -6.89 -16.49
CA LYS A 79 -8.22 -5.98 -17.35
C LYS A 79 -8.11 -6.43 -18.79
N ASP A 80 -9.24 -6.74 -19.39
CA ASP A 80 -9.40 -6.98 -20.82
C ASP A 80 -10.11 -5.77 -21.48
N LYS A 81 -10.30 -5.82 -22.81
CA LYS A 81 -10.99 -4.79 -23.60
C LYS A 81 -12.43 -4.59 -23.14
N GLU A 82 -13.20 -5.67 -23.05
CA GLU A 82 -14.62 -5.63 -22.70
C GLU A 82 -14.92 -6.05 -21.25
N PHE A 83 -14.00 -6.81 -20.62
CA PHE A 83 -14.22 -7.39 -19.30
C PHE A 83 -13.14 -6.98 -18.29
N ILE A 84 -13.50 -7.03 -17.02
CA ILE A 84 -12.58 -6.93 -15.89
C ILE A 84 -12.80 -8.19 -15.04
N ILE A 85 -11.75 -8.95 -14.82
CA ILE A 85 -11.78 -10.16 -13.99
C ILE A 85 -11.08 -9.83 -12.68
N VAL A 86 -11.77 -10.05 -11.57
CA VAL A 86 -11.22 -9.90 -10.22
C VAL A 86 -11.06 -11.29 -9.61
N VAL A 87 -9.84 -11.63 -9.22
CA VAL A 87 -9.51 -12.88 -8.54
C VAL A 87 -9.14 -12.52 -7.12
N ALA A 88 -9.77 -13.14 -6.11
CA ALA A 88 -9.52 -12.75 -4.72
C ALA A 88 -9.70 -13.91 -3.74
N GLU A 89 -8.91 -13.93 -2.68
CA GLU A 89 -8.91 -15.02 -1.69
C GLU A 89 -9.94 -14.78 -0.58
N VAL A 90 -11.12 -15.40 -0.65
CA VAL A 90 -12.21 -15.14 0.30
C VAL A 90 -12.36 -16.31 1.28
N PRO A 91 -12.31 -16.07 2.61
CA PRO A 91 -12.54 -17.13 3.60
C PRO A 91 -14.03 -17.48 3.72
N GLY A 92 -14.31 -18.70 4.15
CA GLY A 92 -15.66 -19.19 4.46
C GLY A 92 -16.22 -20.16 3.41
N PRO A 93 -17.37 -20.80 3.68
CA PRO A 93 -18.04 -21.68 2.74
C PRO A 93 -18.72 -20.88 1.61
N GLU A 94 -18.99 -21.54 0.48
CA GLU A 94 -19.65 -20.93 -0.69
C GLU A 94 -20.99 -20.26 -0.35
N SER A 95 -21.76 -20.85 0.59
CA SER A 95 -23.06 -20.34 1.04
C SER A 95 -22.99 -18.96 1.71
N GLU A 96 -21.82 -18.55 2.19
CA GLU A 96 -21.61 -17.26 2.86
C GLU A 96 -21.03 -16.19 1.91
N ILE A 97 -20.64 -16.58 0.70
CA ILE A 97 -20.05 -15.66 -0.27
C ILE A 97 -21.14 -14.79 -0.91
N LYS A 98 -20.97 -13.46 -0.82
CA LYS A 98 -21.84 -12.50 -1.50
C LYS A 98 -21.01 -11.46 -2.23
N VAL A 99 -21.39 -11.21 -3.47
CA VAL A 99 -20.74 -10.21 -4.33
C VAL A 99 -21.77 -9.16 -4.72
N SER A 100 -21.41 -7.88 -4.61
CA SER A 100 -22.31 -6.78 -4.94
C SER A 100 -21.54 -5.64 -5.59
N LEU A 101 -22.14 -4.98 -6.59
CA LEU A 101 -21.55 -3.84 -7.28
C LEU A 101 -22.28 -2.57 -6.85
N LEU A 102 -21.56 -1.64 -6.23
CA LEU A 102 -22.10 -0.35 -5.79
C LEU A 102 -21.15 0.78 -6.20
N ASN A 103 -21.63 1.74 -7.00
CA ASN A 103 -20.87 2.95 -7.37
C ASN A 103 -19.44 2.67 -7.86
N ASN A 104 -19.29 1.77 -8.85
CA ASN A 104 -17.98 1.36 -9.41
C ASN A 104 -17.03 0.69 -8.39
N LYS A 105 -17.57 0.19 -7.28
CA LYS A 105 -16.88 -0.61 -6.28
C LYS A 105 -17.51 -2.00 -6.20
N LEU A 106 -16.65 -3.01 -6.14
CA LEU A 106 -17.03 -4.39 -5.92
C LEU A 106 -16.93 -4.68 -4.43
N GLU A 107 -18.05 -4.91 -3.78
CA GLU A 107 -18.13 -5.39 -2.40
C GLU A 107 -18.16 -6.92 -2.41
N ILE A 108 -17.27 -7.51 -1.61
CA ILE A 108 -17.13 -8.95 -1.45
C ILE A 108 -17.31 -9.26 0.03
N LYS A 109 -18.27 -10.13 0.33
CA LYS A 109 -18.53 -10.68 1.65
C LYS A 109 -18.23 -12.18 1.64
N GLY A 110 -17.66 -12.66 2.74
CA GLY A 110 -17.44 -14.08 2.98
C GLY A 110 -17.63 -14.41 4.46
N GLY A 111 -17.17 -15.58 4.87
CA GLY A 111 -17.30 -16.04 6.25
C GLY A 111 -16.45 -15.25 7.24
N ASN A 112 -16.66 -15.48 8.53
CA ASN A 112 -15.97 -14.81 9.62
C ASN A 112 -16.06 -13.27 9.57
N ASN A 113 -17.22 -12.72 9.17
CA ASN A 113 -17.44 -11.28 8.97
C ASN A 113 -16.46 -10.64 7.97
N PHE A 114 -15.96 -11.42 7.02
CA PHE A 114 -15.08 -10.92 5.98
C PHE A 114 -15.85 -9.98 5.05
N VAL A 115 -15.43 -8.71 5.00
CA VAL A 115 -15.97 -7.72 4.05
C VAL A 115 -14.81 -6.92 3.47
N ARG A 116 -14.73 -6.89 2.14
CA ARG A 116 -13.74 -6.10 1.39
C ARG A 116 -14.37 -5.38 0.22
N VAL A 117 -13.86 -4.19 -0.08
CA VAL A 117 -14.37 -3.33 -1.14
C VAL A 117 -13.22 -2.98 -2.09
N ILE A 118 -13.35 -3.38 -3.35
CA ILE A 118 -12.36 -3.14 -4.40
C ILE A 118 -12.89 -2.07 -5.35
N LYS A 119 -12.07 -1.06 -5.67
CA LYS A 119 -12.38 -0.09 -6.74
C LYS A 119 -12.08 -0.74 -8.09
N VAL A 120 -13.11 -0.98 -8.90
CA VAL A 120 -13.00 -1.72 -10.18
C VAL A 120 -13.11 -0.84 -11.43
N GLY A 121 -13.33 0.46 -11.26
CA GLY A 121 -13.44 1.43 -12.37
C GLY A 121 -14.84 1.42 -13.01
N LYS A 122 -14.98 1.95 -14.23
CA LYS A 122 -16.28 2.05 -14.94
C LYS A 122 -16.78 0.66 -15.36
N VAL A 123 -17.65 0.08 -14.54
CA VAL A 123 -18.25 -1.24 -14.74
C VAL A 123 -19.74 -1.07 -14.95
N LYS A 124 -20.32 -1.83 -15.89
CA LYS A 124 -21.75 -1.85 -16.13
C LYS A 124 -22.46 -2.78 -15.16
N GLU A 125 -22.02 -4.04 -15.11
CA GLU A 125 -22.67 -5.10 -14.34
C GLU A 125 -21.71 -6.25 -14.02
N ILE A 126 -22.08 -7.08 -13.04
CA ILE A 126 -21.44 -8.38 -12.78
C ILE A 126 -22.03 -9.37 -13.77
N THR A 127 -21.19 -9.99 -14.60
CA THR A 127 -21.63 -11.00 -15.59
C THR A 127 -21.75 -12.37 -14.96
N ASN A 128 -20.76 -12.76 -14.15
CA ASN A 128 -20.75 -14.04 -13.44
C ASN A 128 -19.74 -13.97 -12.28
N TYR A 129 -19.87 -14.85 -11.30
CA TYR A 129 -18.82 -15.13 -10.32
C TYR A 129 -18.77 -16.63 -10.00
N THR A 130 -17.59 -17.13 -9.66
CA THR A 130 -17.37 -18.51 -9.23
C THR A 130 -16.50 -18.52 -7.98
N TYR A 131 -16.77 -19.43 -7.06
CA TYR A 131 -16.00 -19.60 -5.85
C TYR A 131 -15.54 -21.05 -5.73
N ASN A 132 -14.24 -21.28 -5.65
CA ASN A 132 -13.69 -22.62 -5.52
C ASN A 132 -12.45 -22.59 -4.64
N ASN A 133 -12.42 -23.44 -3.60
CA ASN A 133 -11.28 -23.62 -2.70
C ASN A 133 -10.68 -22.31 -2.15
N GLY A 134 -11.53 -21.39 -1.67
CA GLY A 134 -11.04 -20.12 -1.12
C GLY A 134 -10.84 -19.01 -2.17
N ILE A 135 -10.94 -19.31 -3.47
CA ILE A 135 -10.70 -18.33 -4.53
C ILE A 135 -12.01 -17.91 -5.18
N LEU A 136 -12.32 -16.62 -5.09
CA LEU A 136 -13.43 -15.97 -5.76
C LEU A 136 -12.96 -15.35 -7.08
N ASN A 137 -13.57 -15.76 -8.17
CA ASN A 137 -13.39 -15.16 -9.49
C ASN A 137 -14.66 -14.40 -9.87
N VAL A 138 -14.57 -13.09 -10.05
CA VAL A 138 -15.69 -12.22 -10.46
C VAL A 138 -15.41 -11.66 -11.84
N LYS A 139 -16.32 -11.91 -12.79
CA LYS A 139 -16.28 -11.35 -14.14
C LYS A 139 -17.22 -10.16 -14.24
N LEU A 140 -16.67 -9.01 -14.58
CA LEU A 140 -17.37 -7.73 -14.69
C LEU A 140 -17.37 -7.26 -16.14
N LYS A 141 -18.49 -6.75 -16.63
CA LYS A 141 -18.56 -6.13 -17.96
C LYS A 141 -18.22 -4.65 -17.86
N ARG A 142 -17.25 -4.19 -18.66
CA ARG A 142 -16.86 -2.78 -18.70
C ARG A 142 -18.01 -1.96 -19.31
N LEU A 143 -18.19 -0.74 -18.82
CA LEU A 143 -19.04 0.22 -19.51
C LEU A 143 -18.28 0.69 -20.77
N SER A 144 -18.54 0.04 -21.91
CA SER A 144 -18.07 0.53 -23.20
C SER A 144 -18.77 1.86 -23.47
N LEU A 145 -18.00 2.96 -23.48
CA LEU A 145 -18.45 4.18 -24.13
C LEU A 145 -18.60 3.81 -25.60
N SER A 146 -19.84 3.64 -26.06
CA SER A 146 -20.14 3.61 -27.48
C SER A 146 -19.75 4.98 -28.04
N LEU A 147 -18.51 5.11 -28.51
CA LEU A 147 -18.21 6.04 -29.57
C LEU A 147 -19.04 5.54 -30.75
N GLY A 148 -20.22 6.15 -30.91
CA GLY A 148 -20.99 6.06 -32.14
C GLY A 148 -20.12 6.63 -33.24
N GLU A 149 -19.36 5.76 -33.90
CA GLU A 149 -18.77 6.05 -35.19
C GLU A 149 -19.94 6.14 -36.17
N LYS A 150 -20.42 7.38 -36.33
CA LYS A 150 -21.39 7.77 -37.34
C LYS A 150 -20.77 7.43 -38.69
N ASN A 151 -21.14 6.26 -39.20
CA ASN A 151 -20.89 5.81 -40.56
C ASN A 151 -21.34 6.91 -41.55
N PRO A 152 -20.46 7.54 -42.33
CA PRO A 152 -20.87 8.37 -43.45
C PRO A 152 -21.22 7.44 -44.61
N SER A 153 -22.40 6.84 -44.57
CA SER A 153 -23.01 6.25 -45.76
C SER A 153 -23.60 7.36 -46.63
N ASN A 154 -22.95 7.57 -47.77
CA ASN A 154 -23.50 7.92 -49.09
C ASN A 154 -24.63 8.97 -49.19
N GLY A 155 -24.32 10.04 -49.92
CA GLY A 155 -25.26 11.03 -50.45
C GLY A 155 -24.51 12.20 -51.04
#